data_AF-A0A920N984-F1
#
_entry.id   AF-A0A920N984-F1
#
_cell.length_a   1.000
_cell.length_b   1.000
_cell.length_c   1.000
_cell.angle_alpha   90.00
_cell.angle_beta   90.00
_cell.angle_gamma   90.00
#
_symmetry.space_group_name_H-M   'P 1'
#
loop_
_entity.id
_entity.type
_entity.pdbx_description
1 polymer ?
#
loop_
_entity_poly.entity_id
_entity_poly.type
_entity_poly.pdbx_seq_one_letter_code
_entity_poly.pdbx_strand_id
1 'polypeptide(L)' 'MKGGTVYGTTDELGWAPAENPVHVNDFQATLLRLFGLDHERLTVNHRGLGVRLTNLGGNVIEDVIA' A
#
# COMPACT_ATOMS: atom_id res chain seq x y z
N MET A 1 15.95 9.37 2.06
CA MET A 1 14.77 9.23 2.93
C MET A 1 14.13 10.59 3.13
N LYS A 2 12.91 10.80 2.62
CA LYS A 2 12.05 11.89 3.11
C LYS A 2 11.55 11.49 4.50
N GLY A 3 11.97 12.20 5.53
CA GLY A 3 11.40 12.02 6.87
C GLY A 3 10.01 12.67 6.92
N GLY A 4 9.06 12.05 7.62
CA GLY A 4 7.72 12.60 7.92
C GLY A 4 6.97 13.15 6.70
N THR A 5 6.20 12.31 6.01
CA THR A 5 5.36 12.72 4.88
C THR A 5 3.90 12.77 5.28
N VAL A 6 3.21 13.87 5.00
CA VAL A 6 1.74 13.95 5.00
C VAL A 6 1.25 13.64 3.60
N TYR A 7 0.31 12.71 3.47
CA TYR A 7 -0.22 12.26 2.18
C TYR A 7 -1.73 12.03 2.25
N GLY A 8 -2.47 12.74 1.40
CA GLY A 8 -3.93 12.72 1.37
C GLY A 8 -4.59 13.58 2.45
N THR A 9 -5.92 13.64 2.38
CA THR A 9 -6.76 14.41 3.32
C THR A 9 -8.06 13.66 3.61
N THR A 10 -8.71 14.00 4.73
CA THR A 10 -10.04 13.50 5.09
C THR A 10 -11.09 14.55 4.72
N ASP A 11 -12.32 14.12 4.44
CA ASP A 11 -13.44 15.02 4.22
C ASP A 11 -13.73 15.92 5.44
N GLU A 12 -14.57 16.94 5.25
CA GLU A 12 -14.90 17.93 6.28
C GLU A 12 -15.54 17.34 7.54
N LEU A 13 -16.12 16.14 7.44
CA LEU A 13 -16.77 15.44 8.55
C LEU A 13 -15.83 14.43 9.23
N GLY A 14 -14.66 14.15 8.64
CA GLY A 14 -13.73 13.14 9.12
C GLY A 14 -14.13 11.70 8.79
N TRP A 15 -15.03 11.47 7.83
CA TRP A 15 -15.63 10.15 7.57
C TRP A 15 -14.89 9.33 6.51
N ALA A 16 -14.52 9.96 5.39
CA ALA A 16 -13.87 9.30 4.26
C ALA A 16 -12.64 10.08 3.77
N PRO A 17 -11.72 9.43 3.03
CA PRO A 17 -10.65 10.15 2.34
C PRO A 17 -11.23 11.09 1.29
N ALA A 18 -10.80 12.36 1.30
CA ALA A 18 -11.16 13.35 0.28
C ALA A 18 -10.13 13.39 -0.85
N GLU A 19 -8.84 13.33 -0.51
CA GLU A 19 -7.75 13.32 -1.48
C GLU A 19 -6.81 12.13 -1.24
N ASN A 20 -6.30 11.56 -2.34
CA ASN A 20 -5.35 10.46 -2.37
C ASN A 20 -5.74 9.29 -1.44
N PRO A 21 -6.90 8.62 -1.68
CA PRO A 21 -7.31 7.48 -0.88
C PRO A 21 -6.25 6.37 -0.96
N VAL A 22 -5.89 5.84 0.20
CA VAL A 22 -4.93 4.74 0.31
C VAL A 22 -5.63 3.52 0.87
N HIS A 23 -5.60 2.42 0.13
CA HIS A 23 -6.01 1.14 0.68
C HIS A 23 -4.88 0.53 1.52
N VAL A 24 -5.22 -0.25 2.56
CA VAL A 24 -4.21 -0.90 3.42
C VAL A 24 -3.23 -1.78 2.63
N ASN A 25 -3.71 -2.39 1.54
CA ASN A 25 -2.87 -3.20 0.65
C ASN A 25 -1.82 -2.35 -0.08
N ASP A 26 -2.15 -1.11 -0.47
CA ASP A 26 -1.23 -0.19 -1.16
C ASP A 26 -0.15 0.29 -0.19
N PHE A 27 -0.55 0.58 1.06
CA PHE A 27 0.39 0.90 2.13
C PHE A 27 1.39 -0.26 2.38
N GLN A 28 0.90 -1.49 2.49
CA GLN A 28 1.76 -2.67 2.66
C GLN A 28 2.66 -2.93 1.45
N ALA A 29 2.16 -2.75 0.23
CA ALA A 29 2.97 -2.87 -1.00
C ALA A 29 4.11 -1.84 -1.00
N THR A 30 3.81 -0.60 -0.63
CA THR A 30 4.78 0.51 -0.51
C THR A 30 5.83 0.20 0.57
N LEU A 31 5.42 -0.34 1.72
CA LEU A 31 6.34 -0.74 2.79
C LEU A 31 7.30 -1.85 2.32
N LEU A 32 6.79 -2.88 1.65
CA LEU A 32 7.61 -3.97 1.12
C LEU A 32 8.61 -3.46 0.08
N ARG A 33 8.20 -2.52 -0.79
CA ARG A 33 9.10 -1.86 -1.75
C ARG A 33 10.26 -1.14 -1.05
N LEU A 34 10.01 -0.45 0.07
CA LEU A 34 11.06 0.24 0.84
C LEU A 34 12.07 -0.74 1.47
N PHE A 35 11.67 -1.99 1.71
CA PHE A 35 12.57 -3.07 2.13
C PHE A 35 13.26 -3.77 0.94
N GLY A 36 13.08 -3.29 -0.29
CA GLY A 36 13.65 -3.89 -1.50
C GLY A 36 12.93 -5.16 -1.96
N LEU A 37 11.70 -5.39 -1.49
CA LEU A 37 10.88 -6.55 -1.85
C LEU A 37 9.80 -6.16 -2.86
N ASP A 38 9.60 -7.04 -3.84
CA ASP A 38 8.48 -6.97 -4.77
C ASP A 38 7.33 -7.83 -4.22
N HIS A 39 6.25 -7.16 -3.78
CA HIS A 39 5.13 -7.82 -3.11
C HIS A 39 4.37 -8.80 -4.01
N GLU A 40 4.39 -8.62 -5.33
CA GLU A 40 3.73 -9.54 -6.27
C GLU A 40 4.46 -10.88 -6.36
N ARG A 41 5.79 -10.85 -6.20
CA ARG A 41 6.65 -12.03 -6.18
C ARG A 41 6.57 -12.82 -4.88
N LEU A 42 5.91 -12.29 -3.84
CA LEU A 42 5.64 -12.97 -2.57
C LEU A 42 4.33 -13.78 -2.59
N THR A 43 3.84 -14.12 -3.78
CA THR A 43 2.62 -14.92 -3.95
C THR A 43 2.92 -16.39 -3.70
N VAL A 44 2.17 -17.01 -2.78
CA VAL A 44 2.22 -18.45 -2.48
C VAL A 44 0.86 -19.08 -2.73
N ASN A 45 0.86 -20.29 -3.29
CA ASN A 45 -0.38 -21.05 -3.45
C ASN A 45 -0.79 -21.62 -2.09
N HIS A 46 -1.93 -21.15 -1.58
CA HIS A 46 -2.56 -21.69 -0.39
C HIS A 46 -3.97 -22.18 -0.76
N ARG A 47 -4.16 -23.51 -0.76
CA ARG A 47 -5.46 -24.15 -1.07
C ARG A 47 -6.03 -23.75 -2.44
N GLY A 48 -5.17 -23.61 -3.45
CA GLY A 48 -5.57 -23.22 -4.81
C GLY A 48 -5.73 -21.71 -5.00
N LEU A 49 -5.56 -20.90 -3.94
CA LEU A 49 -5.58 -19.46 -4.01
C LEU A 49 -4.15 -18.91 -3.96
N GLY A 50 -3.80 -18.03 -4.91
CA GLY A 50 -2.56 -17.24 -4.83
C GLY A 50 -2.72 -16.17 -3.76
N VAL A 51 -2.17 -16.41 -2.56
CA VAL A 51 -2.19 -15.45 -1.46
C VAL A 51 -0.84 -14.76 -1.35
N ARG A 52 -0.84 -13.48 -1.00
CA ARG A 52 0.35 -12.68 -0.69
C ARG A 52 0.06 -11.74 0.47
N LEU A 53 1.09 -11.11 1.00
CA LEU A 53 0.97 -10.23 2.18
C LEU A 53 0.05 -9.03 1.95
N THR A 54 -0.08 -8.55 0.71
CA THR A 54 -0.98 -7.45 0.32
C THR A 54 -2.35 -7.97 -0.16
N ASN A 55 -2.71 -9.21 0.20
CA ASN A 55 -3.88 -9.92 -0.32
C ASN A 55 -3.89 -9.96 -1.86
N LEU A 56 -5.04 -10.01 -2.52
CA LEU A 56 -5.15 -10.07 -3.98
C LEU A 56 -4.88 -8.73 -4.69
N GLY A 57 -4.49 -7.66 -3.98
CA GLY A 57 -4.30 -6.32 -4.54
C GLY A 57 -3.03 -5.62 -4.07
N GLY A 58 -3.06 -4.29 -4.07
CA GLY A 58 -1.96 -3.41 -3.66
C GLY A 58 -1.21 -2.80 -4.85
N ASN A 59 -1.08 -1.50 -4.86
CA ASN A 59 -0.19 -0.74 -5.74
C ASN A 59 0.81 0.05 -4.89
N VAL A 60 2.04 0.16 -5.37
CA VAL A 60 3.05 1.00 -4.71
C VAL A 60 2.68 2.47 -4.86
N ILE A 61 2.67 3.21 -3.74
CA ILE A 61 2.41 4.64 -3.70
C ILE A 61 3.74 5.35 -3.99
N GLU A 62 4.04 5.57 -5.27
CA GLU A 62 5.33 6.16 -5.67
C GLU A 62 5.49 7.61 -5.15
N ASP A 63 4.39 8.34 -4.97
CA ASP A 63 4.40 9.74 -4.50
C ASP A 63 4.99 9.94 -3.10
N VAL A 64 5.00 8.90 -2.26
CA VAL A 64 5.54 8.95 -0.89
C VAL A 64 6.94 8.36 -0.77
N ILE A 65 7.47 7.79 -1.86
CA ILE A 65 8.83 7.24 -1.94
C ILE A 65 9.77 8.32 -2.50
N ALA A 66 11.02 8.36 -2.03
CA ALA A 66 12.02 9.38 -2.38
C ALA A 66 13.34 8.77 -2.84
#